data_AF-A0A946IMK2-F1
#
_entry.id   AF-A0A946IMK2-F1
#
_cell.length_a   1.000
_cell.length_b   1.000
_cell.length_c   1.000
_cell.angle_alpha   90.00
_cell.angle_beta   90.00
_cell.angle_gamma   90.00
#
_symmetry.space_group_name_H-M   'P 1'
#
loop_
_entity.id
_entity.type
_entity.pdbx_description
1 polymer ?
#
loop_
_entity_poly.entity_id
_entity_poly.type
_entity_poly.pdbx_seq_one_letter_code
_entity_poly.pdbx_strand_id
1 'polypeptide(L)' 'MEIHQITFNTFQENTFILWDNTTDCIIIDPGCYERNEELELVDFINKNNLNPVKLINTHCHIDHILGNKFVSEKWDLELY' A
#
# COMPACT_ATOMS: atom_id res chain seq x y z
N MET A 1 0.35 -6.66 16.35
CA MET A 1 0.58 -6.90 14.92
C MET A 1 -0.78 -7.02 14.29
N GLU A 2 -1.12 -6.04 13.49
CA GLU A 2 -2.41 -5.91 12.83
C GLU A 2 -2.21 -6.07 11.32
N ILE A 3 -3.26 -6.50 10.62
CA ILE A 3 -3.28 -6.62 9.17
C ILE A 3 -4.58 -6.05 8.63
N HIS A 4 -4.46 -5.23 7.59
CA HIS A 4 -5.59 -4.72 6.85
C HIS A 4 -5.40 -5.02 5.37
N GLN A 5 -6.50 -5.36 4.70
CA GLN A 5 -6.56 -5.64 3.27
C GLN A 5 -7.46 -4.59 2.62
N ILE A 6 -6.99 -4.01 1.53
CA ILE A 6 -7.79 -3.18 0.63
C ILE A 6 -7.75 -3.83 -0.74
N THR A 7 -8.91 -4.01 -1.36
CA THR A 7 -9.00 -4.59 -2.70
C THR A 7 -9.06 -3.48 -3.73
N PHE A 8 -8.09 -3.42 -4.63
CA PHE A 8 -7.97 -2.40 -5.66
C PHE A 8 -8.06 -2.97 -7.07
N ASN A 9 -8.18 -2.05 -8.01
CA ASN A 9 -8.14 -2.19 -9.46
C ASN A 9 -9.16 -3.21 -10.02
N THR A 10 -9.19 -3.32 -11.34
CA THR A 10 -10.14 -4.20 -12.04
C THR A 10 -9.82 -5.70 -11.89
N PHE A 11 -8.60 -6.04 -11.44
CA PHE A 11 -8.17 -7.41 -11.18
C PHE A 11 -8.49 -7.86 -9.76
N GLN A 12 -9.01 -6.96 -8.90
CA GLN A 12 -9.31 -7.24 -7.51
C GLN A 12 -8.06 -7.67 -6.74
N GLU A 13 -6.95 -6.98 -6.99
CA GLU A 13 -5.69 -7.18 -6.27
C GLU A 13 -5.89 -6.82 -4.79
N ASN A 14 -5.25 -7.59 -3.91
CA ASN A 14 -5.37 -7.41 -2.47
C ASN A 14 -4.09 -6.78 -1.90
N THR A 15 -4.10 -5.46 -1.80
CA THR A 15 -3.03 -4.71 -1.14
C THR A 15 -3.11 -4.92 0.37
N PHE A 16 -2.00 -5.29 0.99
CA PHE A 16 -1.92 -5.51 2.43
C PHE A 16 -1.14 -4.42 3.14
N ILE A 17 -1.66 -3.99 4.28
CA ILE A 17 -1.04 -3.02 5.17
C ILE A 17 -0.86 -3.71 6.52
N LEU A 18 0.39 -3.90 6.94
CA LEU A 18 0.72 -4.53 8.22
C LEU A 18 1.43 -3.52 9.10
N TRP A 19 1.06 -3.47 10.38
CA TRP A 19 1.70 -2.58 11.35
C TRP A 19 1.73 -3.21 12.74
N ASP A 20 2.55 -2.62 13.61
CA ASP A 20 2.64 -2.99 15.02
C ASP A 20 2.34 -1.80 15.94
N ASN A 21 2.67 -1.94 17.23
CA ASN A 21 2.37 -0.94 18.24
C ASN A 21 3.18 0.37 18.05
N THR A 22 4.17 0.40 17.16
CA THR A 22 4.96 1.59 16.83
C THR A 22 4.29 2.49 15.81
N THR A 23 3.21 2.04 15.17
CA THR A 23 2.53 2.68 14.02
C THR A 23 3.31 2.67 12.71
N ASP A 24 4.56 2.19 12.70
CA ASP A 24 5.26 1.91 11.46
C ASP A 24 4.54 0.79 10.71
N CYS A 25 4.32 1.01 9.41
CA CYS A 25 3.61 0.07 8.58
C CYS A 25 4.39 -0.29 7.31
N ILE A 26 4.13 -1.50 6.82
CA ILE A 26 4.59 -1.96 5.53
C ILE A 26 3.40 -2.05 4.58
N ILE A 27 3.62 -1.64 3.34
CA ILE A 27 2.64 -1.74 2.25
C ILE A 27 3.13 -2.84 1.32
N ILE A 28 2.32 -3.87 1.13
CA ILE A 28 2.62 -5.02 0.29
C ILE A 28 1.69 -4.99 -0.92
N ASP A 29 2.28 -5.10 -2.10
CA ASP A 29 1.59 -5.17 -3.39
C ASP A 29 0.56 -4.05 -3.60
N PRO A 30 0.95 -2.77 -3.66
CA PRO A 30 -0.03 -1.71 -3.88
C PRO A 30 -0.63 -1.78 -5.29
N GLY A 31 -1.83 -2.33 -5.39
CA GLY A 31 -2.60 -2.43 -6.62
C GLY A 31 -3.41 -1.18 -6.98
N CYS A 32 -3.41 -0.13 -6.14
CA CYS A 32 -4.13 1.12 -6.41
C CYS A 32 -3.63 1.78 -7.72
N TYR A 33 -4.55 1.99 -8.66
CA TYR A 33 -4.27 2.52 -10.00
C TYR A 33 -5.02 3.80 -10.29
N GLU A 34 -6.29 3.86 -9.89
CA GLU A 34 -7.12 5.05 -10.08
C GLU A 34 -6.96 6.03 -8.92
N ARG A 35 -7.21 7.32 -9.18
CA ARG A 35 -7.00 8.39 -8.20
C ARG A 35 -7.81 8.20 -6.90
N ASN A 36 -9.00 7.62 -6.98
CA ASN A 36 -9.84 7.31 -5.83
C ASN A 36 -9.24 6.18 -4.98
N GLU A 37 -8.58 5.20 -5.59
CA GLU A 37 -7.92 4.09 -4.90
C GLU A 37 -6.66 4.57 -4.16
N GLU A 38 -5.87 5.43 -4.81
CA GLU A 38 -4.75 6.12 -4.16
C GLU A 38 -5.23 6.93 -2.93
N LEU A 39 -6.36 7.63 -3.05
CA LEU A 39 -6.96 8.39 -1.97
C LEU A 39 -7.44 7.49 -0.84
N GLU A 40 -8.06 6.35 -1.15
CA GLU A 40 -8.50 5.36 -0.16
C GLU A 40 -7.30 4.83 0.65
N LEU A 41 -6.20 4.48 -0.01
CA LEU A 41 -4.96 4.06 0.66
C LEU A 41 -4.44 5.17 1.59
N VAL A 42 -4.30 6.40 1.07
CA VAL A 42 -3.82 7.55 1.86
C VAL A 42 -4.72 7.85 3.05
N ASP A 43 -6.04 7.81 2.85
CA ASP A 43 -7.02 8.02 3.92
C ASP A 43 -6.92 6.95 4.99
N PHE A 44 -6.74 5.69 4.62
CA PHE A 44 -6.54 4.60 5.58
C PHE A 44 -5.29 4.83 6.43
N ILE A 45 -4.15 5.13 5.78
CA ILE A 45 -2.88 5.42 6.47
C ILE A 45 -3.05 6.59 7.44
N ASN A 46 -3.64 7.70 6.98
CA ASN A 46 -3.81 8.91 7.80
C ASN A 46 -4.80 8.70 8.96
N LYS A 47 -5.94 8.03 8.74
CA LYS A 47 -6.96 7.81 9.77
C LYS A 47 -6.45 6.95 10.93
N ASN A 48 -5.52 6.04 10.64
CA ASN A 48 -4.91 5.15 11.63
C ASN A 48 -3.57 5.69 12.18
N ASN A 49 -3.16 6.90 11.78
CA ASN A 49 -1.85 7.50 12.12
C ASN A 49 -0.68 6.56 11.83
N LEU A 50 -0.72 5.86 10.70
CA LEU A 50 0.36 4.93 10.31
C LEU A 50 1.48 5.66 9.59
N ASN A 51 2.69 5.16 9.75
CA ASN A 51 3.91 5.65 9.11
C ASN A 51 4.46 4.59 8.14
N PRO A 52 4.24 4.70 6.82
CA PRO A 52 4.80 3.76 5.85
C PRO A 52 6.34 3.81 5.86
N VAL A 53 6.96 2.68 6.15
CA VAL A 53 8.43 2.53 6.21
C VAL A 53 8.99 1.53 5.20
N LYS A 54 8.14 0.70 4.58
CA LYS A 54 8.54 -0.22 3.51
C LYS A 54 7.43 -0.41 2.48
N LEU A 55 7.87 -0.50 1.23
CA LEU A 55 7.08 -0.93 0.07
C LEU A 55 7.66 -2.25 -0.43
N ILE A 56 6.84 -3.29 -0.53
CA ILE A 56 7.26 -4.65 -0.89
C ILE A 56 6.34 -5.18 -1.99
N ASN A 57 6.90 -5.88 -2.98
CA ASN A 57 6.11 -6.76 -3.82
C ASN A 57 6.34 -8.24 -3.47
N THR A 58 5.28 -9.04 -3.53
CA THR A 58 5.42 -10.50 -3.49
C THR A 58 6.01 -11.04 -4.79
N HIS A 59 5.61 -10.47 -5.92
CA HIS A 59 6.07 -10.80 -7.27
C HIS A 59 5.71 -9.66 -8.26
N CYS A 60 6.21 -9.73 -9.49
CA CYS A 60 6.07 -8.65 -10.49
C CYS A 60 4.92 -8.86 -11.49
N HIS A 61 3.73 -9.23 -11.00
CA HIS A 61 2.53 -9.22 -11.85
C HIS A 61 1.93 -7.82 -11.96
N ILE A 62 1.28 -7.55 -13.09
CA ILE A 62 0.83 -6.20 -13.46
C ILE A 62 -0.08 -5.58 -12.40
N ASP A 63 -1.03 -6.35 -11.88
CA ASP A 63 -2.04 -5.93 -10.92
C ASP A 63 -1.45 -5.53 -9.55
N HIS A 64 -0.29 -6.09 -9.18
CA HIS A 64 0.41 -5.82 -7.92
C HIS A 64 1.37 -4.63 -7.96
N ILE A 65 1.74 -4.15 -9.16
CA ILE A 65 2.76 -3.10 -9.32
C ILE A 65 2.20 -1.73 -9.70
N LEU A 66 0.89 -1.62 -9.97
CA LEU A 66 0.27 -0.41 -10.50
C LEU A 66 0.47 0.81 -9.59
N GLY A 67 0.39 0.60 -8.28
CA GLY A 67 0.54 1.64 -7.26
C GLY A 67 1.97 1.85 -6.76
N ASN A 68 2.95 1.05 -7.21
CA ASN A 68 4.33 1.11 -6.70
C ASN A 68 4.93 2.50 -6.79
N LYS A 69 4.82 3.12 -7.96
CA LYS A 69 5.38 4.46 -8.20
C LYS A 69 4.72 5.49 -7.30
N PHE A 70 3.39 5.45 -7.19
CA PHE A 70 2.65 6.34 -6.32
C PHE A 70 3.09 6.21 -4.86
N VAL A 71 3.13 4.98 -4.33
CA VAL A 71 3.54 4.71 -2.94
C VAL A 71 4.99 5.14 -2.70
N SER A 72 5.90 4.81 -3.62
CA SER A 72 7.30 5.21 -3.56
C SER A 72 7.46 6.74 -3.48
N GLU A 73 6.81 7.49 -4.38
CA GLU A 73 6.90 8.96 -4.41
C GLU A 73 6.17 9.62 -3.21
N LYS A 74 5.06 9.04 -2.75
CA LYS A 74 4.23 9.61 -1.69
C LYS A 74 4.90 9.56 -0.32
N TRP A 75 5.65 8.49 -0.05
CA TRP A 75 6.30 8.24 1.24
C TRP A 75 7.83 8.14 1.17
N ASP A 76 8.43 8.48 0.02
CA ASP A 76 9.88 8.42 -0.23
C ASP A 76 10.47 7.04 0.09
N LEU A 77 9.85 6.00 -0.49
CA LEU A 77 10.20 4.60 -0.23
C LEU A 77 10.86 3.96 -1.46
N GLU A 78 11.92 3.18 -1.24
CA GLU A 78 12.44 2.24 -2.24
C GLU A 78 11.59 0.96 -2.27
N LEU A 79 11.41 0.40 -3.46
CA LEU A 79 10.80 -0.92 -3.63
C LEU A 79 11.80 -2.01 -3.23
N TYR A 80 11.41 -2.86 -2.28
CA TYR A 80 12.18 -4.02 -1.82
C TYR A 80 11.83 -5.30 -2.59
#